data_AF-A0A1S1NZA1-F1
#
_entry.id   AF-A0A1S1NZA1-F1
#
_cell.length_a   1.000
_cell.length_b   1.000
_cell.length_c   1.000
_cell.angle_alpha   90.00
_cell.angle_beta   90.00
_cell.angle_gamma   90.00
#
_symmetry.space_group_name_H-M   'P 1'
#
loop_
_entity.id
_entity.type
_entity.pdbx_description
1 polymer ?
#
loop_
_entity_poly.entity_id
_entity_poly.type
_entity_poly.pdbx_seq_one_letter_code
_entity_poly.pdbx_strand_id
1 'polypeptide(L)'
;MRKILAAIMTLVALGLMTPTALADDTSPASRVSVNINTATVEELASLPGIGEKKAADIIEDRKAHGEYDSVDSLTRVKGIGEATVDGLRDRADI
;
A
#
# COMPACT_ATOMS: atom_id res chain seq x y z
N MET A 1 64.70 -21.96 -11.86
CA MET A 1 64.53 -22.97 -10.80
C MET A 1 63.12 -22.78 -10.23
N ARG A 2 62.11 -23.49 -10.72
CA ARG A 2 61.55 -24.77 -10.22
C ARG A 2 61.11 -24.77 -8.74
N LYS A 3 59.78 -24.67 -8.57
CA LYS A 3 58.88 -25.48 -7.70
C LYS A 3 59.04 -25.43 -6.17
N ILE A 4 58.02 -24.93 -5.46
CA ILE A 4 57.54 -25.43 -4.14
C ILE A 4 56.02 -25.15 -4.08
N LEU A 5 55.18 -26.12 -4.46
CA LEU A 5 54.34 -27.01 -3.63
C LEU A 5 52.93 -26.45 -3.32
N ALA A 6 51.94 -27.21 -3.79
CA ALA A 6 50.55 -27.16 -3.41
C ALA A 6 50.31 -27.98 -2.12
N ALA A 7 49.38 -27.54 -1.28
CA ALA A 7 48.55 -28.36 -0.38
C ALA A 7 47.44 -27.47 0.20
N ILE A 8 46.21 -27.59 -0.30
CA ILE A 8 45.07 -28.24 0.39
C ILE A 8 44.67 -27.51 1.68
N MET A 9 43.55 -26.79 1.62
CA MET A 9 42.72 -26.56 2.78
C MET A 9 41.26 -26.59 2.35
N THR A 10 40.75 -27.82 2.22
CA THR A 10 39.32 -28.12 2.20
C THR A 10 38.82 -28.06 3.64
N LEU A 11 37.68 -27.41 3.90
CA LEU A 11 36.49 -27.97 4.59
C LEU A 11 35.64 -26.87 5.27
N VAL A 12 34.43 -26.66 4.70
CA VAL A 12 33.09 -26.45 5.29
C VAL A 12 32.94 -25.71 6.65
N ALA A 13 32.19 -24.60 6.62
CA ALA A 13 31.21 -24.18 7.65
C ALA A 13 30.22 -23.20 6.96
N LEU A 14 28.98 -23.60 6.65
CA LEU A 14 27.76 -23.59 7.48
C LEU A 14 27.26 -22.18 7.84
N GLY A 15 26.07 -21.83 7.31
CA GLY A 15 25.26 -20.66 7.70
C GLY A 15 25.06 -19.66 6.55
N LEU A 16 23.87 -19.27 6.12
CA LEU A 16 22.52 -19.39 6.66
C LEU A 16 21.54 -19.66 5.50
N MET A 17 20.59 -20.57 5.75
CA MET A 17 19.35 -20.70 4.99
C MET A 17 18.62 -19.35 5.02
N THR A 18 18.36 -18.76 3.87
CA THR A 18 17.27 -17.79 3.75
C THR A 18 15.95 -18.56 3.90
N PRO A 19 15.08 -18.20 4.86
CA PRO A 19 13.77 -18.80 4.91
C PRO A 19 13.00 -18.36 3.67
N THR A 20 12.48 -19.36 2.95
CA THR A 20 11.48 -19.17 1.91
C THR A 20 10.29 -18.40 2.52
N ALA A 21 10.03 -17.20 2.02
CA ALA A 21 8.82 -16.47 2.37
C ALA A 21 7.66 -17.12 1.59
N LEU A 22 6.97 -18.05 2.23
CA LEU A 22 5.63 -18.45 1.81
C LEU A 22 4.70 -17.29 2.19
N ALA A 23 4.52 -16.35 1.27
CA ALA A 23 3.38 -15.43 1.33
C ALA A 23 2.16 -16.20 0.84
N ASP A 24 1.63 -17.07 1.69
CA ASP A 24 0.26 -17.56 1.57
C ASP A 24 -0.63 -16.59 2.36
N ASP A 25 -0.93 -15.46 1.74
CA ASP A 25 -1.93 -14.52 2.25
C ASP A 25 -3.26 -14.78 1.53
N THR A 26 -3.73 -16.02 1.60
CA THR A 26 -5.13 -16.35 1.32
C THR A 26 -5.97 -15.92 2.52
N SER A 27 -5.98 -14.61 2.78
CA SER A 27 -6.92 -13.98 3.71
C SER A 27 -8.31 -14.02 3.05
N PRO A 28 -9.37 -14.41 3.78
CA PRO A 28 -10.68 -14.67 3.19
C PRO A 28 -11.26 -13.37 2.63
N ALA A 29 -11.07 -13.13 1.31
CA ALA A 29 -11.56 -12.00 0.52
C ALA A 29 -12.18 -10.89 1.36
N SER A 30 -11.35 -10.29 2.22
CA SER A 30 -11.76 -9.18 3.05
C SER A 30 -11.99 -8.09 2.03
N ARG A 31 -13.21 -7.57 1.94
CA ARG A 31 -13.53 -6.46 1.04
C ARG A 31 -12.43 -5.42 1.25
N VAL A 32 -11.57 -5.27 0.25
CA VAL A 32 -10.37 -4.44 0.36
C VAL A 32 -10.87 -3.02 0.46
N SER A 33 -10.89 -2.49 1.68
CA SER A 33 -11.21 -1.10 1.95
C SER A 33 -9.98 -0.26 1.65
N VAL A 34 -10.20 0.90 1.03
CA VAL A 34 -9.15 1.87 0.72
C VAL A 34 -9.10 2.91 1.83
N ASN A 35 -7.99 2.94 2.56
CA ASN A 35 -7.78 3.89 3.64
C ASN A 35 -7.51 5.29 3.06
N ILE A 36 -8.40 6.25 3.30
CA ILE A 36 -8.38 7.58 2.69
C ILE A 36 -7.14 8.41 3.12
N ASN A 37 -6.61 8.19 4.32
CA ASN A 37 -5.49 8.96 4.85
C ASN A 37 -4.12 8.47 4.34
N THR A 38 -4.02 7.19 3.96
CA THR A 38 -2.74 6.57 3.57
C THR A 38 -2.69 6.15 2.11
N ALA A 39 -3.83 5.92 1.46
CA ALA A 39 -3.89 5.46 0.08
C ALA A 39 -3.18 6.41 -0.90
N THR A 40 -2.64 5.78 -1.95
CA THR A 40 -2.07 6.42 -3.13
C THR A 40 -3.15 6.97 -4.06
N VAL A 41 -2.74 7.75 -5.08
CA VAL A 41 -3.67 8.26 -6.10
C VAL A 41 -4.38 7.11 -6.81
N GLU A 42 -3.66 6.05 -7.14
CA GLU A 42 -4.17 4.89 -7.89
C GLU A 42 -5.20 4.11 -7.06
N GLU A 43 -4.92 3.87 -5.78
CA GLU A 43 -5.84 3.21 -4.86
C GLU A 43 -7.10 4.06 -4.63
N LEU A 44 -6.96 5.37 -4.43
CA LEU A 44 -8.11 6.28 -4.32
C LEU A 44 -8.92 6.34 -5.61
N ALA A 45 -8.27 6.35 -6.77
CA ALA A 45 -8.94 6.36 -8.07
C ALA A 45 -9.65 5.04 -8.42
N SER A 46 -9.40 3.97 -7.65
CA SER A 46 -10.14 2.71 -7.77
C SER A 46 -11.54 2.77 -7.14
N LEU A 47 -11.81 3.81 -6.33
CA LEU A 47 -13.08 4.00 -5.65
C LEU A 47 -14.17 4.52 -6.61
N PRO A 48 -15.43 4.05 -6.46
CA PRO A 48 -16.51 4.47 -7.33
C PRO A 48 -16.76 5.98 -7.21
N GLY A 49 -16.74 6.69 -8.34
CA GLY A 49 -16.96 8.14 -8.37
C GLY A 49 -15.73 8.99 -8.03
N ILE A 50 -14.58 8.37 -7.73
CA ILE A 50 -13.28 9.02 -7.53
C ILE A 50 -12.38 8.68 -8.73
N GLY A 51 -12.16 9.65 -9.62
CA GLY A 51 -11.16 9.54 -10.68
C GLY A 51 -9.82 10.15 -10.25
N GLU A 52 -8.78 9.98 -11.07
CA GLU A 52 -7.41 10.48 -10.81
C GLU A 52 -7.36 11.93 -10.31
N LYS A 53 -8.15 12.82 -10.92
CA LYS A 53 -8.23 14.22 -10.49
C LYS A 53 -8.72 14.36 -9.05
N LYS A 54 -9.82 13.70 -8.69
CA LYS A 54 -10.37 13.76 -7.33
C LYS A 54 -9.44 13.09 -6.33
N ALA A 55 -8.79 11.99 -6.72
CA ALA A 55 -7.79 11.33 -5.91
C ALA A 55 -6.60 12.25 -5.59
N ALA A 56 -6.09 12.98 -6.59
CA ALA A 56 -5.06 14.00 -6.38
C ALA A 56 -5.55 15.13 -5.46
N ASP A 57 -6.75 15.64 -5.69
CA ASP A 57 -7.36 16.70 -4.87
C ASP A 57 -7.55 16.23 -3.40
N ILE A 58 -7.87 14.95 -3.14
CA ILE A 58 -7.93 14.34 -1.79
C ILE A 58 -6.56 14.36 -1.09
N ILE A 59 -5.49 13.98 -1.82
CA ILE A 59 -4.13 13.97 -1.26
C ILE A 59 -3.65 15.39 -0.97
N GLU A 60 -4.00 16.37 -1.81
CA GLU A 60 -3.74 17.78 -1.54
C GLU A 60 -4.49 18.25 -0.30
N ASP A 61 -5.78 17.95 -0.20
CA ASP A 61 -6.61 18.33 0.94
C ASP A 61 -6.06 17.79 2.27
N ARG A 62 -5.71 16.49 2.34
CA ARG A 62 -5.16 15.93 3.60
C ARG A 62 -3.80 16.51 3.98
N LYS A 63 -3.02 17.00 3.00
CA LYS A 63 -1.76 17.71 3.26
C LYS A 63 -1.99 19.14 3.75
N ALA A 64 -3.03 19.81 3.25
CA ALA A 64 -3.31 21.21 3.57
C ALA A 64 -4.15 21.38 4.85
N HIS A 65 -5.11 20.48 5.08
CA HIS A 65 -6.12 20.58 6.15
C HIS A 65 -5.99 19.48 7.21
N GLY A 66 -5.07 18.53 7.02
CA GLY A 66 -4.90 17.38 7.90
C GLY A 66 -5.75 16.18 7.51
N GLU A 67 -5.56 15.08 8.24
CA GLU A 67 -6.25 13.82 8.02
C GLU A 67 -7.79 13.97 8.10
N TYR A 68 -8.48 13.02 7.50
CA TYR A 68 -9.92 12.90 7.59
C TYR A 68 -10.27 12.11 8.86
N ASP A 69 -11.25 12.56 9.64
CA ASP A 69 -11.77 11.81 10.80
C ASP A 69 -12.87 10.82 10.40
N SER A 70 -13.45 10.99 9.21
CA SER A 70 -14.56 10.19 8.69
C SER A 70 -14.60 10.24 7.17
N VAL A 71 -15.23 9.25 6.53
CA VAL A 71 -15.42 9.23 5.07
C VAL A 71 -16.29 10.42 4.63
N ASP A 72 -17.21 10.88 5.48
CA ASP A 72 -18.08 12.05 5.21
C ASP A 72 -17.28 13.35 5.05
N SER A 73 -16.12 13.44 5.69
CA SER A 73 -15.22 14.58 5.59
C SER A 73 -14.60 14.73 4.18
N LEU A 74 -14.74 13.74 3.29
CA LEU A 74 -14.34 13.89 1.87
C LEU A 74 -15.13 14.97 1.12
N THR A 75 -16.26 15.42 1.66
CA THR A 75 -17.04 16.55 1.11
C THR A 75 -16.30 17.89 1.15
N ARG A 76 -15.17 17.98 1.87
CA ARG A 76 -14.23 19.13 1.79
C ARG A 76 -13.64 19.29 0.38
N VAL A 77 -13.50 18.19 -0.36
CA VAL A 77 -12.90 18.18 -1.70
C VAL A 77 -13.95 18.54 -2.75
N LYS A 78 -13.66 19.57 -3.55
CA LYS A 78 -14.56 20.05 -4.60
C LYS A 78 -14.93 18.93 -5.58
N GLY A 79 -16.23 18.68 -5.74
CA GLY A 79 -16.75 17.65 -6.65
C GLY A 79 -16.91 16.27 -6.02
N ILE A 80 -16.66 16.13 -4.71
CA ILE A 80 -17.13 15.01 -3.90
C ILE A 80 -18.33 15.49 -3.08
N GLY A 81 -19.51 14.95 -3.38
CA GLY A 81 -20.74 15.25 -2.64
C GLY A 81 -21.24 14.03 -1.87
N GLU A 82 -22.30 14.21 -1.08
CA GLU A 82 -22.92 13.16 -0.25
C GLU A 82 -23.20 11.87 -1.05
N ALA A 83 -23.77 12.00 -2.26
CA ALA A 83 -24.04 10.84 -3.12
C ALA A 83 -22.78 10.05 -3.50
N THR A 84 -21.62 10.71 -3.61
CA THR A 84 -20.34 10.01 -3.84
C THR A 84 -19.92 9.30 -2.57
N VAL A 85 -19.90 10.02 -1.44
CA VAL A 85 -19.53 9.49 -0.12
C VAL A 85 -20.37 8.27 0.27
N ASP A 86 -21.68 8.31 0.02
CA ASP A 86 -22.60 7.20 0.29
C ASP A 86 -22.16 5.92 -0.44
N GLY A 87 -21.69 6.06 -1.69
CA GLY A 87 -21.16 4.95 -2.50
C GLY A 87 -19.78 4.46 -2.05
N LEU A 88 -19.09 5.19 -1.17
CA LEU A 88 -17.77 4.84 -0.64
C LEU A 88 -17.82 4.10 0.68
N ARG A 89 -18.91 4.18 1.46
CA ARG A 89 -18.95 3.68 2.84
C ARG A 89 -18.59 2.19 3.02
N ASP A 90 -18.82 1.37 1.99
CA ASP A 90 -18.49 -0.06 2.00
C ASP A 90 -17.08 -0.38 1.46
N ARG A 91 -16.35 0.64 0.98
CA ARG A 91 -15.09 0.50 0.21
C ARG A 91 -13.97 1.42 0.69
N ALA A 92 -14.29 2.34 1.59
CA ALA A 92 -13.36 3.33 2.12
C ALA A 92 -13.42 3.35 3.65
N ASP A 93 -12.24 3.53 4.25
CA ASP A 93 -12.00 3.66 5.68
C ASP A 93 -10.97 4.76 5.94
N ILE A 94 -10.64 5.01 7.21
CA ILE A 94 -9.89 6.18 7.69
C ILE A 94 -8.57 5.76 8.28
#